data_AF-Q6WFW2-F1
#
_entry.id   AF-Q6WFW2-F1
#
_cell.length_a   1.000
_cell.length_b   1.000
_cell.length_c   1.000
_cell.angle_alpha   90.00
_cell.angle_beta   90.00
_cell.angle_gamma   90.00
#
_symmetry.space_group_name_H-M   'P 1'
#
loop_
_entity.id
_entity.type
_entity.pdbx_description
1 polymer ?
#
loop_
_entity_poly.entity_id
_entity_poly.type
_entity_poly.pdbx_seq_one_letter_code
_entity_poly.pdbx_strand_id
1 'polypeptide(L)'
;RRGSIHGSVRDINVRGFVYHDRSRDQVLNSLYQILKERKLKLDEKSSTNEKMYFAPHYVVLITDEKLILDHVVMEFFNDDPSQLGVSLVFVQDVMQSLPEHVKTVIDIRDAKQGNIILEQGELVNRQFKLNHVPKGFNLEDISRALAPLNHLQNLKNSIPESVTFLEMYGVEKVKELNITSRWEKNAAHKSLAVPLGLRGKEDIVNLNLHELTHAV
;
A
#
# COMPACT_ATOMS: atom_id res chain seq x y z
N ARG A 1 -15.87 1.72 18.74
CA ARG A 1 -15.55 2.71 17.68
C ARG A 1 -14.66 2.06 16.61
N ARG A 2 -15.24 1.42 15.59
CA ARG A 2 -14.51 0.93 14.41
C ARG A 2 -14.83 1.86 13.25
N GLY A 3 -13.80 2.45 12.64
CA GLY A 3 -13.89 3.42 11.55
C GLY A 3 -13.85 2.74 10.18
N SER A 4 -14.21 3.52 9.15
CA SER A 4 -14.25 3.13 7.73
C SER A 4 -12.97 2.44 7.25
N ILE A 5 -13.10 1.34 6.49
CA ILE A 5 -11.99 0.58 5.88
C ILE A 5 -11.16 1.46 4.94
N HIS A 6 -11.78 2.46 4.29
CA HIS A 6 -11.09 3.32 3.32
C HIS A 6 -10.08 4.28 3.96
N GLY A 7 -10.10 4.42 5.29
CA GLY A 7 -9.07 5.12 6.05
C GLY A 7 -8.06 4.19 6.69
N SER A 8 -8.05 2.89 6.39
CA SER A 8 -7.08 1.93 6.94
C SER A 8 -6.28 1.34 5.79
N VAL A 9 -4.98 1.65 5.75
CA VAL A 9 -4.06 0.87 4.90
C VAL A 9 -3.85 -0.46 5.60
N ARG A 10 -4.32 -1.55 4.99
CA ARG A 10 -4.32 -2.89 5.60
C ARG A 10 -2.92 -3.42 5.91
N ASP A 11 -1.89 -2.93 5.21
CA ASP A 11 -0.49 -3.28 5.47
C ASP A 11 0.09 -2.54 6.69
N ILE A 12 -0.58 -1.49 7.20
CA ILE A 12 0.02 -0.56 8.17
C ILE A 12 -0.79 -0.47 9.46
N ASN A 13 -2.04 -0.95 9.50
CA ASN A 13 -2.88 -0.93 10.71
C ASN A 13 -2.97 0.46 11.40
N VAL A 14 -2.82 1.54 10.63
CA VAL A 14 -3.02 2.91 11.10
C VAL A 14 -4.21 3.51 10.38
N ARG A 15 -5.03 4.26 11.12
CA ARG A 15 -6.05 5.11 10.52
C ARG A 15 -5.30 6.24 9.80
N GLY A 16 -5.48 6.40 8.50
CA GLY A 16 -4.85 7.39 7.61
C GLY A 16 -5.17 8.85 7.93
N PHE A 17 -5.47 9.15 9.19
CA PHE A 17 -5.55 10.48 9.71
C PHE A 17 -4.30 10.79 10.51
N VAL A 18 -3.50 11.73 10.00
CA VAL A 18 -2.36 12.29 10.70
C VAL A 18 -2.84 13.53 11.45
N TYR A 19 -3.10 13.39 12.76
CA TYR A 19 -3.58 14.50 13.58
C TYR A 19 -2.54 14.98 14.61
N HIS A 20 -1.50 14.18 14.89
CA HIS A 20 -0.43 14.51 15.84
C HIS A 20 0.92 13.90 15.41
N ASP A 21 2.04 14.53 15.78
CA ASP A 21 3.41 14.21 15.31
C ASP A 21 3.80 12.73 15.39
N ARG A 22 3.40 12.00 16.45
CA ARG A 22 3.70 10.55 16.57
C ARG A 22 2.99 9.69 15.51
N SER A 23 1.74 10.03 15.17
CA SER A 23 1.00 9.33 14.12
C SER A 23 1.48 9.71 12.72
N ARG A 24 2.02 10.92 12.58
CA ARG A 24 2.64 11.39 11.33
C ARG A 24 3.77 10.49 10.91
N ASP A 25 4.78 10.35 11.76
CA ASP A 25 6.01 9.64 11.37
C ASP A 25 5.72 8.17 11.06
N GLN A 26 4.82 7.52 11.80
CA GLN A 26 4.48 6.13 11.52
C GLN A 26 3.78 5.96 10.16
N VAL A 27 2.78 6.80 9.86
CA VAL A 27 2.02 6.70 8.59
C VAL A 27 2.89 7.10 7.41
N LEU A 28 3.58 8.23 7.52
CA LEU A 28 4.35 8.79 6.41
C LEU A 28 5.62 7.99 6.13
N ASN A 29 6.29 7.41 7.14
CA ASN A 29 7.42 6.52 6.88
C ASN A 29 6.97 5.25 6.16
N SER A 30 5.83 4.67 6.54
CA SER A 30 5.35 3.49 5.86
C SER A 30 4.90 3.78 4.42
N LEU A 31 4.21 4.91 4.20
CA LEU A 31 3.92 5.38 2.84
C LEU A 31 5.19 5.63 2.03
N TYR A 32 6.22 6.23 2.64
CA TYR A 32 7.51 6.47 2.01
C TYR A 32 8.17 5.16 1.54
N GLN A 33 8.19 4.12 2.38
CA GLN A 33 8.76 2.82 1.96
C GLN A 33 8.00 2.22 0.78
N ILE A 34 6.66 2.28 0.79
CA ILE A 34 5.84 1.81 -0.33
C ILE A 34 6.18 2.60 -1.61
N LEU A 35 6.26 3.92 -1.53
CA LEU A 35 6.58 4.77 -2.68
C LEU A 35 7.98 4.49 -3.23
N LYS A 36 8.96 4.29 -2.34
CA LYS A 36 10.32 3.93 -2.70
C LYS A 36 10.39 2.59 -3.43
N GLU A 37 9.71 1.56 -2.95
CA GLU A 37 9.64 0.27 -3.64
C GLU A 37 8.96 0.36 -5.01
N ARG A 38 7.87 1.14 -5.11
CA ARG A 38 7.17 1.38 -6.38
C ARG A 38 8.08 2.13 -7.36
N LYS A 39 8.85 3.10 -6.89
CA LYS A 39 9.79 3.86 -7.71
C LYS A 39 10.89 2.96 -8.27
N LEU A 40 11.49 2.10 -7.44
CA LEU A 40 12.47 1.10 -7.89
C LEU A 40 11.91 0.18 -8.98
N LYS A 41 10.70 -0.36 -8.78
CA LYS A 41 10.03 -1.22 -9.77
C LYS A 41 9.74 -0.49 -11.09
N LEU A 42 9.37 0.79 -11.02
CA LEU A 42 9.14 1.62 -12.20
C LEU A 42 10.44 1.81 -12.96
N ASP A 43 11.52 2.17 -12.26
CA ASP A 43 12.83 2.45 -12.85
C ASP A 43 13.44 1.19 -13.50
N GLU A 44 13.34 0.01 -12.85
CA GLU A 44 13.79 -1.28 -13.38
C GLU A 44 13.06 -1.73 -14.65
N LYS A 45 11.78 -1.37 -14.81
CA LYS A 45 10.95 -1.75 -15.96
C LYS A 45 10.92 -0.73 -17.09
N SER A 46 11.62 0.39 -16.95
CA SER A 46 11.70 1.47 -17.96
C SER A 46 12.18 1.00 -19.35
N SER A 47 12.77 -0.20 -19.45
CA SER A 47 13.21 -0.83 -20.70
C SER A 47 12.09 -1.52 -21.50
N THR A 48 10.92 -1.71 -20.90
CA THR A 48 9.72 -2.29 -21.52
C THR A 48 8.65 -1.21 -21.64
N ASN A 49 8.14 -0.94 -22.85
CA ASN A 49 7.12 0.08 -23.16
C ASN A 49 5.73 -0.18 -22.52
N GLU A 50 5.62 -1.02 -21.49
CA GLU A 50 4.38 -1.32 -20.79
C GLU A 50 4.18 -0.37 -19.61
N LYS A 51 3.02 0.30 -19.56
CA LYS A 51 2.64 1.14 -18.41
C LYS A 51 2.37 0.25 -17.20
N MET A 52 3.16 0.44 -16.14
CA MET A 52 2.96 -0.21 -14.85
C MET A 52 1.87 0.53 -14.04
N TYR A 53 0.94 -0.24 -13.48
CA TYR A 53 -0.09 0.28 -12.57
C TYR A 53 0.11 -0.32 -11.18
N PHE A 54 0.08 0.52 -10.16
CA PHE A 54 0.22 0.09 -8.78
C PHE A 54 -1.14 0.05 -8.07
N ALA A 55 -1.42 -1.07 -7.41
CA ALA A 55 -2.56 -1.24 -6.52
C ALA A 55 -2.07 -1.49 -5.08
N PRO A 56 -2.78 -0.97 -4.06
CA PRO A 56 -3.89 -0.03 -4.16
C PRO A 56 -3.41 1.37 -4.60
N HIS A 57 -4.32 2.14 -5.20
CA HIS A 57 -4.08 3.57 -5.47
C HIS A 57 -4.36 4.37 -4.20
N TYR A 58 -3.42 5.22 -3.78
CA TYR A 58 -3.57 6.04 -2.58
C TYR A 58 -4.05 7.44 -2.95
N VAL A 59 -4.98 7.98 -2.16
CA VAL A 59 -5.39 9.39 -2.24
C VAL A 59 -4.97 10.05 -0.94
N VAL A 60 -4.08 11.03 -1.01
CA VAL A 60 -3.55 11.75 0.14
C VAL A 60 -4.14 13.16 0.15
N LEU A 61 -4.91 13.46 1.19
CA LEU A 61 -5.48 14.79 1.42
C LEU A 61 -4.58 15.55 2.38
N ILE A 62 -3.99 16.64 1.92
CA ILE A 62 -3.07 17.48 2.68
C ILE A 62 -3.79 18.78 2.99
N THR A 63 -4.24 18.93 4.24
CA THR A 63 -4.94 20.12 4.72
C THR A 63 -4.05 21.09 5.47
N ASP A 64 -2.88 20.63 5.92
CA ASP A 64 -1.85 21.45 6.54
C ASP A 64 -0.48 20.92 6.09
N GLU A 65 0.15 21.63 5.18
CA GLU A 65 1.44 21.26 4.59
C GLU A 65 2.59 21.34 5.62
N LYS A 66 2.44 22.15 6.68
CA LYS A 66 3.45 22.28 7.74
C LYS A 66 3.71 20.97 8.47
N LEU A 67 2.71 20.09 8.51
CA LEU A 67 2.87 18.79 9.13
C LEU A 67 3.84 17.90 8.36
N ILE A 68 3.93 18.05 7.03
CA ILE A 68 4.69 17.15 6.16
C ILE A 68 6.02 17.74 5.67
N LEU A 69 6.19 19.07 5.72
CA LEU A 69 7.36 19.79 5.20
C LEU A 69 8.72 19.19 5.59
N ASP A 70 8.90 18.78 6.85
CA ASP A 70 10.17 18.22 7.35
C ASP A 70 10.28 16.69 7.21
N HIS A 71 9.28 16.04 6.61
CA HIS A 71 9.26 14.58 6.45
C HIS A 71 9.86 14.16 5.11
N VAL A 72 10.63 13.06 5.11
CA VAL A 72 11.28 12.49 3.91
C VAL A 72 10.31 12.13 2.77
N VAL A 73 9.01 12.03 3.06
CA VAL A 73 7.96 11.75 2.06
C VAL A 73 7.77 12.91 1.09
N MET A 74 8.20 14.12 1.47
CA MET A 74 8.17 15.29 0.61
C MET A 74 8.99 15.10 -0.67
N GLU A 75 10.00 14.23 -0.67
CA GLU A 75 10.71 13.83 -1.88
C GLU A 75 9.75 13.39 -2.99
N PHE A 76 8.73 12.61 -2.65
CA PHE A 76 7.71 12.16 -3.61
C PHE A 76 6.55 13.13 -3.79
N PHE A 77 6.29 13.99 -2.81
CA PHE A 77 5.15 14.92 -2.85
C PHE A 77 5.50 16.27 -3.49
N ASN A 78 6.79 16.56 -3.69
CA ASN A 78 7.24 17.74 -4.44
C ASN A 78 7.05 17.59 -5.96
N ASP A 79 6.89 16.36 -6.44
CA ASP A 79 6.62 16.01 -7.84
C ASP A 79 5.21 15.39 -8.00
N ASP A 80 4.88 14.88 -9.20
CA ASP A 80 3.63 14.18 -9.50
C ASP A 80 3.77 12.66 -9.30
N PRO A 81 3.31 12.08 -8.16
CA PRO A 81 3.45 10.65 -7.87
C PRO A 81 2.35 9.81 -8.53
N SER A 82 1.61 10.33 -9.51
CA SER A 82 0.53 9.60 -10.20
C SER A 82 1.00 8.28 -10.79
N GLN A 83 2.24 8.22 -11.31
CA GLN A 83 2.84 6.99 -11.83
C GLN A 83 3.13 5.95 -10.76
N LEU A 84 3.28 6.38 -9.50
CA LEU A 84 3.44 5.50 -8.34
C LEU A 84 2.10 5.07 -7.73
N GLY A 85 0.97 5.38 -8.40
CA GLY A 85 -0.37 5.06 -7.92
C GLY A 85 -0.75 5.90 -6.70
N VAL A 86 -0.40 7.18 -6.70
CA VAL A 86 -0.77 8.15 -5.65
C VAL A 86 -1.35 9.41 -6.27
N SER A 87 -2.47 9.90 -5.72
CA SER A 87 -3.03 11.22 -6.03
C SER A 87 -2.94 12.11 -4.80
N LEU A 88 -2.38 13.30 -4.98
CA LEU A 88 -2.28 14.32 -3.95
C LEU A 88 -3.42 15.32 -4.12
N VAL A 89 -4.07 15.67 -3.01
CA VAL A 89 -5.09 16.71 -2.95
C VAL A 89 -4.68 17.70 -1.88
N PHE A 90 -4.24 18.88 -2.31
CA PHE A 90 -3.86 19.97 -1.41
C PHE A 90 -5.07 20.88 -1.15
N VAL A 91 -5.27 21.25 0.11
CA VAL A 91 -6.26 22.24 0.52
C VAL A 91 -5.49 23.43 1.08
N GLN A 92 -5.60 24.58 0.40
CA GLN A 92 -4.89 25.81 0.74
C GLN A 92 -5.87 26.99 0.74
N ASP A 93 -5.66 27.96 1.62
CA ASP A 93 -6.48 29.17 1.70
C ASP A 93 -6.19 30.15 0.56
N VAL A 94 -4.96 30.15 0.05
CA VAL A 94 -4.52 31.03 -1.04
C VAL A 94 -3.89 30.21 -2.16
N MET A 95 -4.22 30.57 -3.40
CA MET A 95 -3.76 29.85 -4.60
C MET A 95 -2.23 29.84 -4.72
N GLN A 96 -1.55 30.90 -4.27
CA GLN A 96 -0.09 31.02 -4.31
C GLN A 96 0.64 30.04 -3.38
N SER A 97 -0.08 29.45 -2.42
CA SER A 97 0.46 28.42 -1.53
C SER A 97 0.31 27.00 -2.08
N LEU A 98 -0.28 26.83 -3.27
CA LEU A 98 -0.31 25.52 -3.93
C LEU A 98 1.08 25.18 -4.49
N PRO A 99 1.53 23.92 -4.37
CA PRO A 99 2.76 23.48 -5.01
C PRO A 99 2.75 23.69 -6.54
N GLU A 100 3.91 23.98 -7.12
CA GLU A 100 4.04 24.31 -8.55
C GLU A 100 3.59 23.17 -9.48
N HIS A 101 3.72 21.92 -9.06
CA HIS A 101 3.33 20.75 -9.86
C HIS A 101 1.81 20.52 -9.92
N VAL A 102 1.01 21.32 -9.21
CA VAL A 102 -0.46 21.20 -9.20
C VAL A 102 -1.03 21.64 -10.55
N LYS A 103 -1.56 20.66 -11.30
CA LYS A 103 -2.15 20.88 -12.64
C LYS A 103 -3.63 21.24 -12.62
N THR A 104 -4.35 20.92 -11.56
CA THR A 104 -5.80 21.16 -11.47
C THR A 104 -6.10 21.95 -10.21
N VAL A 105 -6.74 23.11 -10.38
CA VAL A 105 -7.05 24.04 -9.29
C VAL A 105 -8.54 24.31 -9.26
N ILE A 106 -9.15 24.01 -8.12
CA ILE A 106 -10.56 24.23 -7.86
C ILE A 106 -10.67 25.27 -6.74
N ASP A 107 -11.33 26.38 -7.03
CA ASP A 107 -11.60 27.46 -6.08
C ASP A 107 -13.04 27.36 -5.59
N ILE A 108 -13.21 27.27 -4.28
CA ILE A 108 -14.51 27.15 -3.62
C ILE A 108 -14.66 28.33 -2.66
N ARG A 109 -15.43 29.34 -3.09
CA ARG A 109 -15.68 30.56 -2.30
C ARG A 109 -16.99 30.55 -1.54
N ASP A 110 -17.93 29.70 -1.94
CA ASP A 110 -19.24 29.60 -1.29
C ASP A 110 -19.69 28.14 -1.16
N ALA A 111 -20.70 27.92 -0.33
CA ALA A 111 -21.22 26.59 -0.03
C ALA A 111 -22.18 26.04 -1.09
N LYS A 112 -22.20 26.56 -2.32
CA LYS A 112 -23.11 26.12 -3.40
C LYS A 112 -22.42 25.99 -4.76
N GLN A 113 -21.35 26.74 -4.99
CA GLN A 113 -20.69 26.90 -6.27
C GLN A 113 -19.18 26.84 -6.09
N GLY A 114 -18.51 26.36 -7.12
CA GLY A 114 -17.06 26.40 -7.25
C GLY A 114 -16.65 26.78 -8.67
N ASN A 115 -15.39 27.12 -8.84
CA ASN A 115 -14.79 27.41 -10.13
C ASN A 115 -13.59 26.51 -10.34
N ILE A 116 -13.54 25.85 -11.49
CA ILE A 116 -12.33 25.16 -11.96
C ILE A 116 -11.47 26.23 -12.64
N ILE A 117 -10.42 26.67 -11.96
CA ILE A 117 -9.50 27.70 -12.49
C ILE A 117 -8.58 27.05 -13.53
N LEU A 118 -7.89 25.99 -13.13
CA LEU A 118 -6.98 25.19 -13.96
C LEU A 118 -7.51 23.76 -14.06
N GLU A 119 -7.47 23.18 -15.25
CA GLU A 119 -7.78 21.77 -15.52
C GLU A 119 -6.63 21.18 -16.34
N GLN A 120 -5.89 20.21 -15.78
CA GLN A 120 -4.74 19.59 -16.44
C GLN A 120 -3.68 20.58 -16.97
N GLY A 121 -3.49 21.70 -16.27
CA GLY A 121 -2.54 22.77 -16.62
C GLY A 121 -3.13 23.84 -17.52
N GLU A 122 -4.34 23.65 -18.05
CA GLU A 122 -5.01 24.62 -18.92
C GLU A 122 -5.93 25.53 -18.11
N LEU A 123 -5.92 26.83 -18.42
CA LEU A 123 -6.84 27.80 -17.83
C LEU A 123 -8.23 27.64 -18.43
N VAL A 124 -9.18 27.16 -17.63
CA VAL A 124 -10.56 26.90 -18.08
C VAL A 124 -11.57 27.89 -17.47
N ASN A 125 -11.36 28.29 -16.22
CA ASN A 125 -12.24 29.20 -15.46
C ASN A 125 -13.75 28.87 -15.58
N ARG A 126 -14.10 27.60 -15.34
CA ARG A 126 -15.46 27.07 -15.50
C ARG A 126 -16.17 26.97 -14.16
N GLN A 127 -17.32 27.63 -14.05
CA GLN A 127 -18.17 27.54 -12.88
C GLN A 127 -18.94 26.21 -12.85
N PHE A 128 -19.10 25.64 -11.66
CA PHE A 128 -19.91 24.45 -11.41
C PHE A 128 -20.69 24.56 -10.09
N LYS A 129 -21.75 23.77 -9.97
CA LYS A 129 -22.51 23.66 -8.72
C LYS A 129 -21.95 22.51 -7.89
N LEU A 130 -21.72 22.78 -6.61
CA LEU A 130 -21.29 21.75 -5.67
C LEU A 130 -22.41 20.73 -5.46
N ASN A 131 -22.05 19.45 -5.52
CA ASN A 131 -22.97 18.39 -5.18
C ASN A 131 -22.95 18.20 -3.66
N HIS A 132 -24.04 18.59 -3.01
CA HIS A 132 -24.20 18.40 -1.58
C HIS A 132 -24.90 17.09 -1.28
N VAL A 133 -24.45 16.47 -0.21
CA VAL A 133 -25.13 15.34 0.39
C VAL A 133 -26.56 15.77 0.79
N PRO A 134 -27.61 14.97 0.48
CA PRO A 134 -28.99 15.32 0.82
C PRO A 134 -29.18 15.62 2.31
N LYS A 135 -30.12 16.53 2.64
CA LYS A 135 -30.47 16.80 4.04
C LYS A 135 -30.96 15.51 4.73
N GLY A 136 -30.42 15.21 5.91
CA GLY A 136 -30.75 14.01 6.68
C GLY A 136 -29.93 12.77 6.33
N PHE A 137 -29.00 12.87 5.38
CA PHE A 137 -28.13 11.76 5.01
C PHE A 137 -26.91 11.68 5.94
N ASN A 138 -26.79 10.56 6.66
CA ASN A 138 -25.73 10.36 7.63
C ASN A 138 -24.53 9.64 7.00
N LEU A 139 -23.43 10.36 6.80
CA LEU A 139 -22.17 9.80 6.27
C LEU A 139 -21.57 8.71 7.18
N GLU A 140 -21.90 8.73 8.48
CA GLU A 140 -21.46 7.68 9.41
C GLU A 140 -22.08 6.32 9.05
N ASP A 141 -23.35 6.30 8.63
CA ASP A 141 -24.07 5.07 8.33
C ASP A 141 -23.47 4.37 7.11
N ILE A 142 -23.09 5.12 6.07
CA ILE A 142 -22.33 4.58 4.94
C ILE A 142 -20.97 4.09 5.39
N SER A 143 -20.23 4.89 6.15
CA SER A 143 -18.90 4.53 6.62
C SER A 143 -18.94 3.23 7.42
N ARG A 144 -19.99 3.01 8.22
CA ARG A 144 -20.23 1.78 8.97
C ARG A 144 -20.66 0.62 8.07
N ALA A 145 -21.52 0.87 7.09
CA ALA A 145 -21.98 -0.15 6.14
C ALA A 145 -20.86 -0.65 5.21
N LEU A 146 -19.91 0.22 4.88
CA LEU A 146 -18.72 -0.13 4.11
C LEU A 146 -17.62 -0.75 4.98
N ALA A 147 -17.62 -0.51 6.30
CA ALA A 147 -16.60 -1.00 7.23
C ALA A 147 -16.41 -2.53 7.35
N PRO A 148 -17.36 -3.41 6.95
CA PRO A 148 -17.13 -4.85 6.89
C PRO A 148 -16.76 -5.36 5.48
N LEU A 149 -16.77 -4.52 4.45
CA LEU A 149 -16.51 -4.97 3.07
C LEU A 149 -15.01 -5.23 2.85
N ASN A 150 -14.63 -6.50 2.89
CA ASN A 150 -13.28 -6.94 2.52
C ASN A 150 -13.23 -7.27 1.04
N HIS A 151 -12.62 -6.41 0.23
CA HIS A 151 -12.23 -6.80 -1.12
C HIS A 151 -11.15 -7.87 -1.01
N LEU A 152 -11.51 -9.12 -1.32
CA LEU A 152 -10.57 -10.21 -1.51
C LEU A 152 -9.89 -9.98 -2.86
N GLN A 153 -8.69 -9.40 -2.84
CA GLN A 153 -7.82 -9.50 -4.01
C GLN A 153 -7.51 -10.98 -4.19
N ASN A 154 -8.04 -11.59 -5.24
CA ASN A 154 -7.67 -12.95 -5.61
C ASN A 154 -6.16 -12.96 -5.87
N LEU A 155 -5.39 -13.47 -4.90
CA LEU A 155 -3.95 -13.70 -4.98
C LEU A 155 -3.69 -14.71 -6.09
N LYS A 156 -3.65 -14.24 -7.34
CA LYS A 156 -3.01 -14.99 -8.41
C LYS A 156 -1.51 -14.83 -8.21
N ASN A 157 -0.90 -15.89 -7.68
CA ASN A 157 0.54 -16.18 -7.73
C ASN A 157 1.47 -15.29 -6.89
N SER A 158 1.12 -14.95 -5.65
CA SER A 158 2.11 -14.46 -4.68
C SER A 158 2.69 -15.64 -3.88
N ILE A 159 4.02 -15.77 -3.89
CA ILE A 159 4.74 -16.54 -2.87
C ILE A 159 4.35 -15.93 -1.52
N PRO A 160 3.90 -16.71 -0.52
CA PRO A 160 3.54 -16.16 0.78
C PRO A 160 4.78 -15.50 1.42
N GLU A 161 4.60 -14.31 2.04
CA GLU A 161 5.70 -13.57 2.69
C GLU A 161 6.39 -14.37 3.82
N SER A 162 5.67 -15.34 4.40
CA SER A 162 6.23 -16.32 5.32
C SER A 162 5.45 -17.64 5.23
N VAL A 163 6.13 -18.75 5.53
CA VAL A 163 5.53 -20.08 5.66
C VAL A 163 5.92 -20.63 7.03
N THR A 164 4.95 -21.17 7.77
CA THR A 164 5.24 -21.78 9.07
C THR A 164 5.87 -23.15 8.91
N PHE A 165 6.57 -23.62 9.94
CA PHE A 165 7.21 -24.94 9.93
C PHE A 165 6.22 -26.06 9.59
N LEU A 166 5.02 -26.08 10.17
CA LEU A 166 4.05 -27.14 9.93
C LEU A 166 3.48 -27.11 8.51
N GLU A 167 3.24 -25.92 7.96
CA GLU A 167 2.82 -25.73 6.58
C GLU A 167 3.88 -26.23 5.59
N MET A 168 5.18 -26.02 5.86
CA MET A 168 6.26 -26.59 5.04
C MET A 168 6.23 -28.13 4.98
N TYR A 169 5.64 -28.78 5.99
CA TYR A 169 5.46 -30.23 6.04
C TYR A 169 4.05 -30.69 5.65
N GLY A 170 3.19 -29.78 5.20
CA GLY A 170 1.82 -30.08 4.77
C GLY A 170 0.91 -30.58 5.90
N VAL A 171 1.16 -30.18 7.15
CA VAL A 171 0.36 -30.59 8.33
C VAL A 171 -0.12 -29.39 9.13
N GLU A 172 -1.23 -29.54 9.84
CA GLU A 172 -1.78 -28.46 10.68
C GLU A 172 -1.42 -28.65 12.15
N LYS A 173 -1.23 -29.90 12.59
CA LYS A 173 -0.93 -30.23 14.00
C LYS A 173 0.38 -31.01 14.12
N VAL A 174 1.12 -30.73 15.20
CA VAL A 174 2.36 -31.45 15.54
C VAL A 174 2.14 -32.97 15.63
N LYS A 175 0.95 -33.42 16.05
CA LYS A 175 0.60 -34.85 16.13
C LYS A 175 0.58 -35.54 14.76
N GLU A 176 0.33 -34.80 13.69
CA GLU A 176 0.27 -35.31 12.31
C GLU A 176 1.67 -35.40 11.67
N LEU A 177 2.68 -34.81 12.32
CA LEU A 177 4.06 -34.83 11.85
C LEU A 177 4.69 -36.24 11.91
N ASN A 178 4.08 -37.18 12.65
CA ASN A 178 4.55 -38.57 12.80
C ASN A 178 6.05 -38.66 13.12
N ILE A 179 6.48 -37.92 14.15
CA ILE A 179 7.88 -37.70 14.55
C ILE A 179 8.64 -39.02 14.63
N THR A 180 8.11 -40.04 15.30
CA THR A 180 8.77 -41.33 15.49
C THR A 180 9.10 -42.01 14.16
N SER A 181 8.14 -42.08 13.23
CA SER A 181 8.36 -42.68 11.91
C SER A 181 9.37 -41.89 11.08
N ARG A 182 9.38 -40.55 11.20
CA ARG A 182 10.35 -39.70 10.52
C ARG A 182 11.76 -39.88 11.08
N TRP A 183 11.91 -40.03 12.39
CA TRP A 183 13.19 -40.31 13.04
C TRP A 183 13.76 -41.67 12.62
N GLU A 184 12.92 -42.70 12.54
CA GLU A 184 13.33 -44.04 12.07
C GLU A 184 13.73 -44.05 10.58
N LYS A 185 13.06 -43.26 9.75
CA LYS A 185 13.35 -43.13 8.31
C LYS A 185 14.48 -42.16 7.99
N ASN A 186 14.87 -41.29 8.93
CA ASN A 186 15.89 -40.29 8.70
C ASN A 186 17.28 -40.93 8.70
N ALA A 187 17.83 -41.12 7.51
CA ALA A 187 19.21 -41.53 7.31
C ALA A 187 20.12 -40.29 7.29
N ALA A 188 20.46 -39.76 8.48
CA ALA A 188 21.34 -38.60 8.62
C ALA A 188 22.73 -38.80 7.97
N HIS A 189 23.13 -40.05 7.72
CA HIS A 189 24.34 -40.43 6.99
C HIS A 189 24.22 -40.35 5.45
N LYS A 190 23.03 -40.09 4.90
CA LYS A 190 22.77 -39.97 3.44
C LYS A 190 22.34 -38.56 3.05
N SER A 191 21.56 -37.87 3.88
CA SER A 191 21.11 -36.51 3.62
C SER A 191 20.73 -35.83 4.93
N LEU A 192 21.03 -34.54 5.02
CA LEU A 192 20.56 -33.65 6.08
C LEU A 192 19.57 -32.63 5.50
N ALA A 193 18.83 -33.01 4.45
CA ALA A 193 17.85 -32.16 3.79
C ALA A 193 16.71 -31.78 4.74
N VAL A 194 16.56 -30.47 5.01
CA VAL A 194 15.43 -29.90 5.76
C VAL A 194 14.79 -28.79 4.93
N PRO A 195 13.45 -28.72 4.84
CA PRO A 195 12.77 -27.61 4.17
C PRO A 195 13.07 -26.29 4.90
N LEU A 196 13.57 -25.31 4.15
CA LEU A 196 13.85 -23.96 4.64
C LEU A 196 12.85 -22.92 4.14
N GLY A 197 12.11 -23.19 3.07
CA GLY A 197 11.15 -22.22 2.55
C GLY A 197 10.50 -22.66 1.24
N LEU A 198 9.80 -21.73 0.60
CA LEU A 198 9.10 -21.93 -0.66
C LEU A 198 9.67 -21.00 -1.73
N ARG A 199 10.00 -21.54 -2.91
CA ARG A 199 10.33 -20.76 -4.12
C ARG A 199 9.08 -20.50 -4.99
N GLY A 200 7.99 -21.20 -4.70
CA GLY A 200 6.68 -21.12 -5.32
C GLY A 200 5.65 -21.85 -4.45
N LYS A 201 4.35 -21.73 -4.77
CA LYS A 201 3.26 -22.34 -3.96
C LYS A 201 3.45 -23.84 -3.72
N GLU A 202 4.09 -24.54 -4.65
CA GLU A 202 4.33 -25.99 -4.62
C GLU A 202 5.83 -26.36 -4.70
N ASP A 203 6.74 -25.39 -4.57
CA ASP A 203 8.19 -25.60 -4.75
C ASP A 203 8.94 -25.38 -3.42
N ILE A 204 9.16 -26.46 -2.67
CA ILE A 204 9.83 -26.45 -1.36
C ILE A 204 11.34 -26.45 -1.55
N VAL A 205 12.00 -25.43 -1.01
CA VAL A 205 13.46 -25.32 -0.95
C VAL A 205 13.97 -26.12 0.24
N ASN A 206 14.80 -27.12 -0.02
CA ASN A 206 15.47 -27.91 1.00
C ASN A 206 16.93 -27.48 1.14
N LEU A 207 17.41 -27.32 2.37
CA LEU A 207 18.84 -27.22 2.68
C LEU A 207 19.37 -28.61 3.01
N ASN A 208 20.27 -29.13 2.18
CA ASN A 208 20.99 -30.36 2.46
C ASN A 208 22.44 -30.05 2.86
N LEU A 209 22.76 -30.22 4.14
CA LEU A 209 24.10 -29.95 4.69
C LEU A 209 25.18 -30.95 4.21
N HIS A 210 24.81 -32.02 3.51
CA HIS A 210 25.75 -33.00 2.95
C HIS A 210 26.32 -32.61 1.57
N GLU A 211 25.72 -31.64 0.87
CA GLU A 211 26.16 -31.21 -0.47
C GLU A 211 26.97 -29.89 -0.47
N LEU A 212 27.57 -29.51 0.68
CA LEU A 212 28.55 -28.41 0.74
C LEU A 212 29.99 -28.87 0.47
N THR A 213 30.15 -29.78 -0.48
CA THR A 213 31.38 -29.88 -1.28
C THR A 213 30.95 -29.97 -2.74
N HIS A 214 31.13 -28.86 -3.46
CA HIS A 214 30.91 -28.62 -4.91
C HIS A 214 29.62 -27.89 -5.32
N ALA A 215 29.67 -26.55 -5.26
CA ALA A 215 29.29 -25.69 -6.39
C ALA A 215 30.03 -24.35 -6.24
N VAL A 216 30.95 -24.09 -7.18
CA VAL A 216 31.47 -22.75 -7.50
C VAL A 216 30.43 -22.03 -8.34
#